data_AF-A0A6N7SQ18-F1
#
_entry.id   AF-A0A6N7SQ18-F1
#
_cell.length_a   1.000
_cell.length_b   1.000
_cell.length_c   1.000
_cell.angle_alpha   90.00
_cell.angle_beta   90.00
_cell.angle_gamma   90.00
#
_symmetry.space_group_name_H-M   'P 1'
#
loop_
_entity.id
_entity.type
_entity.pdbx_description
1 polymer ?
#
loop_
_entity_poly.entity_id
_entity_poly.type
_entity_poly.pdbx_seq_one_letter_code
_entity_poly.pdbx_strand_id
1 'polypeptide(L)'
;MGRNYTVYAVDFDGTLCESVYPGIGAPNIALINHLIKRRIQGNKIILNTCREGRRLQEAVDWCADFGLGFDAINENLPDLIEFWGHDCRKIAADVYIDDKAVNKPKYHVPYRSDLFAKT
;
A
#
# COMPACT_ATOMS: atom_id res chain seq x y z
N MET A 1 6.85 22.09 0.23
CA MET A 1 6.89 21.53 1.60
C MET A 1 7.11 20.03 1.46
N GLY A 2 8.19 19.50 2.02
CA GLY A 2 8.44 18.05 1.98
C GLY A 2 7.60 17.36 3.05
N ARG A 3 6.93 16.26 2.69
CA ARG A 3 6.29 15.39 3.68
C ARG A 3 7.38 14.63 4.42
N ASN A 4 7.23 14.45 5.74
CA ASN A 4 8.21 13.73 6.59
C ASN A 4 7.86 12.24 6.76
N TYR A 5 7.02 11.68 5.88
CA TYR A 5 6.61 10.28 5.91
C TYR A 5 6.59 9.70 4.51
N THR A 6 6.70 8.38 4.45
CA THR A 6 6.48 7.58 3.24
C THR A 6 5.06 7.06 3.21
N VAL A 7 4.41 7.14 2.05
CA VAL A 7 3.12 6.50 1.77
C VAL A 7 3.36 5.16 1.08
N TYR A 8 2.87 4.09 1.68
CA TYR A 8 2.89 2.73 1.14
C TYR A 8 1.49 2.38 0.65
N ALA A 9 1.32 2.20 -0.66
CA ALA A 9 0.15 1.52 -1.22
C ALA A 9 0.45 0.02 -1.29
N VAL A 10 -0.40 -0.79 -0.69
CA VAL A 10 -0.20 -2.24 -0.60
C VAL A 10 -1.41 -2.99 -1.15
N ASP A 11 -1.16 -3.93 -2.05
CA ASP A 11 -2.18 -4.87 -2.54
C ASP A 11 -2.54 -5.92 -1.48
N PHE A 12 -3.68 -6.57 -1.66
CA PHE A 12 -4.17 -7.62 -0.77
C PHE A 12 -3.88 -9.04 -1.29
N ASP A 13 -4.55 -9.46 -2.37
CA ASP A 13 -4.60 -10.84 -2.86
C ASP A 13 -3.33 -11.23 -3.62
N GLY A 14 -2.47 -12.06 -3.01
CA GLY A 14 -1.15 -12.40 -3.53
C GLY A 14 -0.03 -11.58 -2.90
N THR A 15 -0.37 -10.57 -2.10
CA THR A 15 0.57 -9.64 -1.46
C THR A 15 0.56 -9.77 0.06
N LEU A 16 -0.56 -9.39 0.71
CA LEU A 16 -0.75 -9.52 2.16
C LEU A 16 -1.17 -10.94 2.57
N CYS A 17 -1.82 -11.67 1.67
CA CYS A 17 -2.12 -13.08 1.80
C CYS A 17 -1.89 -13.82 0.48
N GLU A 18 -1.89 -15.15 0.50
CA GLU A 18 -1.95 -15.93 -0.74
C GLU A 18 -3.23 -15.60 -1.54
N SER A 19 -3.12 -15.63 -2.87
CA SER A 19 -4.23 -15.31 -3.77
C SER A 19 -5.18 -16.52 -3.89
N VAL A 20 -6.26 -16.50 -3.11
CA VAL A 20 -7.30 -17.56 -3.10
C VAL A 20 -8.71 -16.98 -3.28
N TYR A 21 -8.81 -15.84 -3.96
CA TYR A 21 -10.06 -15.13 -4.22
C TYR A 21 -11.16 -16.09 -4.74
N PRO A 22 -12.39 -16.04 -4.18
CA PRO A 22 -12.93 -15.01 -3.28
C PRO A 22 -12.60 -15.19 -1.79
N GLY A 23 -11.88 -16.26 -1.41
CA GLY A 23 -11.42 -16.49 -0.04
C GLY A 23 -10.22 -15.61 0.35
N ILE A 24 -9.70 -15.80 1.56
CA ILE A 24 -8.46 -15.16 2.03
C ILE A 24 -7.45 -16.26 2.36
N GLY A 25 -6.23 -16.14 1.84
CA GLY A 25 -5.21 -17.19 1.88
C GLY A 25 -4.34 -17.12 3.13
N ALA A 26 -3.27 -17.92 3.16
CA ALA A 26 -2.31 -17.86 4.25
C ALA A 26 -1.67 -16.45 4.34
N PRO A 27 -1.44 -15.91 5.55
CA PRO A 27 -0.92 -14.57 5.72
C PRO A 27 0.56 -14.47 5.34
N ASN A 28 0.93 -13.36 4.69
CA ASN A 28 2.32 -12.92 4.57
C ASN A 28 2.75 -12.18 5.84
N ILE A 29 3.01 -12.94 6.91
CA ILE A 29 3.35 -12.40 8.24
C ILE A 29 4.55 -11.46 8.21
N ALA A 30 5.54 -11.73 7.35
CA ALA A 30 6.73 -10.88 7.21
C ALA A 30 6.37 -9.48 6.69
N LEU A 31 5.52 -9.39 5.65
CA LEU A 31 5.07 -8.11 5.12
C LEU A 31 4.15 -7.38 6.09
N ILE A 32 3.22 -8.09 6.74
CA ILE A 32 2.30 -7.49 7.73
C ILE A 32 3.10 -6.82 8.86
N ASN A 33 4.06 -7.54 9.46
CA ASN A 33 4.92 -7.00 10.51
C ASN A 33 5.77 -5.82 10.02
N HIS A 34 6.23 -5.85 8.76
CA HIS A 34 6.94 -4.73 8.15
C HIS A 34 6.06 -3.47 8.13
N LEU A 35 4.82 -3.57 7.66
CA LEU A 35 3.92 -2.43 7.54
C LEU A 35 3.49 -1.87 8.90
N ILE A 36 3.26 -2.73 9.89
CA ILE A 36 3.02 -2.31 11.28
C ILE A 36 4.19 -1.48 11.80
N LYS A 37 5.44 -1.95 11.59
CA LYS A 37 6.64 -1.20 11.96
C LYS A 37 6.70 0.16 11.24
N ARG A 38 6.34 0.22 9.96
CA ARG A 38 6.29 1.49 9.20
C ARG A 38 5.27 2.46 9.78
N ARG A 39 4.08 1.99 10.17
CA ARG A 39 3.06 2.81 10.85
C ARG A 39 3.60 3.39 12.16
N ILE A 40 4.26 2.59 12.99
CA ILE A 40 4.87 3.03 14.26
C ILE A 40 5.91 4.15 14.02
N GLN A 41 6.60 4.12 12.89
CA GLN A 41 7.56 5.15 12.48
C GLN A 41 6.91 6.43 11.90
N GLY A 42 5.57 6.53 11.91
CA GLY A 42 4.84 7.67 11.38
C GLY A 42 4.52 7.60 9.88
N ASN A 43 4.81 6.47 9.22
CA ASN A 43 4.47 6.27 7.81
C ASN A 43 2.99 5.93 7.61
N LYS A 44 2.53 6.09 6.37
CA LYS A 44 1.13 5.95 6.00
C LYS A 44 0.94 4.71 5.15
N ILE A 45 -0.07 3.91 5.46
CA ILE A 45 -0.38 2.69 4.72
C ILE A 45 -1.78 2.83 4.11
N ILE A 46 -1.86 2.62 2.81
CA ILE A 46 -3.12 2.61 2.05
C ILE A 46 -3.34 1.18 1.56
N LEU A 47 -4.49 0.58 1.90
CA LEU A 47 -4.91 -0.66 1.26
C LEU A 47 -5.36 -0.33 -0.17
N ASN A 48 -4.71 -0.90 -1.17
CA ASN A 48 -4.98 -0.67 -2.59
C ASN A 48 -5.34 -1.99 -3.26
N THR A 49 -6.60 -2.37 -3.21
CA THR A 49 -7.10 -3.68 -3.63
C THR A 49 -8.29 -3.54 -4.58
N CYS A 50 -8.43 -4.50 -5.49
CA CYS A 50 -9.63 -4.64 -6.33
C CYS A 50 -10.85 -5.19 -5.57
N ARG A 51 -10.71 -5.57 -4.29
CA ARG A 51 -11.86 -5.97 -3.46
C ARG A 51 -12.78 -4.79 -3.21
N GLU A 52 -14.08 -5.05 -3.24
CA GLU A 52 -15.13 -4.04 -3.05
C GLU A 52 -16.24 -4.56 -2.12
N GLY A 53 -17.04 -3.64 -1.59
CA GLY A 53 -18.20 -3.94 -0.74
C GLY A 53 -17.85 -4.86 0.42
N ARG A 54 -18.62 -5.95 0.60
CA ARG A 54 -18.41 -6.91 1.69
C ARG A 54 -17.02 -7.55 1.66
N ARG A 55 -16.45 -7.81 0.48
CA ARG A 55 -15.14 -8.46 0.36
C ARG A 55 -14.01 -7.52 0.76
N LEU A 56 -14.19 -6.22 0.55
CA LEU A 56 -13.27 -5.20 1.06
C LEU A 56 -13.30 -5.17 2.58
N GLN A 57 -14.49 -5.18 3.18
CA GLN A 57 -14.62 -5.20 4.64
C GLN A 57 -13.97 -6.46 5.25
N GLU A 58 -14.21 -7.63 4.66
CA GLU A 58 -13.56 -8.88 5.10
C GLU A 58 -12.03 -8.80 5.05
N ALA A 59 -11.45 -8.16 4.03
CA ALA A 59 -9.99 -7.97 3.94
C ALA A 59 -9.47 -6.98 5.01
N VAL A 60 -10.23 -5.92 5.29
CA VAL A 60 -9.89 -4.94 6.33
C VAL A 60 -9.95 -5.56 7.73
N ASP A 61 -11.03 -6.27 8.03
CA ASP A 61 -11.21 -6.97 9.31
C ASP A 61 -10.12 -8.02 9.52
N TRP A 62 -9.84 -8.81 8.48
CA TRP A 62 -8.76 -9.80 8.51
C TRP A 62 -7.40 -9.15 8.78
N CYS A 63 -7.08 -7.98 8.20
CA CYS A 63 -5.84 -7.26 8.51
C CYS A 63 -5.81 -6.75 9.96
N ALA A 64 -6.95 -6.30 10.47
CA ALA A 64 -7.08 -5.82 11.84
C ALA A 64 -6.82 -6.92 12.88
N ASP A 65 -7.17 -8.17 12.59
CA ASP A 65 -6.88 -9.33 13.45
C ASP A 65 -5.36 -9.56 13.64
N PHE A 66 -4.53 -9.12 12.69
CA PHE A 66 -3.07 -9.11 12.83
C PHE A 66 -2.51 -7.79 13.40
N GLY A 67 -3.37 -6.83 13.72
CA GLY A 67 -2.97 -5.50 14.20
C GLY A 67 -2.54 -4.53 13.09
N LEU A 68 -2.80 -4.83 11.82
CA LEU A 68 -2.50 -3.94 10.70
C LEU A 68 -3.72 -3.06 10.37
N GLY A 69 -3.60 -1.76 10.66
CA GLY A 69 -4.56 -0.74 10.24
C GLY A 69 -4.12 0.01 8.97
N PHE A 70 -5.05 0.76 8.38
CA PHE A 70 -4.83 1.58 7.19
C PHE A 70 -5.18 3.05 7.46
N ASP A 71 -4.46 3.98 6.84
CA ASP A 71 -4.76 5.42 6.86
C ASP A 71 -5.82 5.79 5.81
N ALA A 72 -5.91 5.00 4.73
CA ALA A 72 -6.97 5.06 3.74
C ALA A 72 -7.14 3.69 3.07
N ILE A 73 -8.30 3.46 2.44
CA ILE A 73 -8.64 2.22 1.74
C ILE A 73 -9.13 2.60 0.35
N ASN A 74 -8.42 2.21 -0.69
CA ASN A 74 -8.70 2.54 -2.11
C ASN A 74 -8.88 4.05 -2.39
N GLU A 75 -8.33 4.91 -1.52
CA GLU A 75 -8.44 6.37 -1.59
C GLU A 75 -7.10 7.05 -1.27
N ASN A 76 -6.91 8.27 -1.81
CA ASN A 76 -5.75 9.09 -1.47
C ASN A 76 -5.87 9.70 -0.06
N LEU A 77 -4.73 10.04 0.54
CA LEU A 77 -4.74 10.78 1.80
C LEU A 77 -5.24 12.22 1.60
N PRO A 78 -5.92 12.82 2.59
CA PRO A 78 -6.46 14.18 2.48
C PRO A 78 -5.42 15.24 2.09
N ASP A 79 -4.20 15.16 2.63
CA ASP A 79 -3.10 16.08 2.32
C ASP A 79 -2.63 15.95 0.86
N LEU A 80 -2.70 14.74 0.29
CA LEU A 80 -2.35 14.49 -1.10
C LEU A 80 -3.45 14.99 -2.05
N ILE A 81 -4.71 14.81 -1.67
CA ILE A 81 -5.85 15.36 -2.42
C ILE A 81 -5.75 16.88 -2.48
N GLU A 82 -5.45 17.53 -1.35
CA GLU A 82 -5.23 18.98 -1.28
C GLU A 82 -4.05 19.41 -2.16
N PHE A 83 -2.92 18.70 -2.07
CA PHE A 83 -1.73 19.00 -2.86
C PHE A 83 -1.99 18.96 -4.39
N TRP A 84 -2.75 17.97 -4.87
CA TRP A 84 -3.10 17.85 -6.28
C TRP A 84 -4.33 18.67 -6.69
N GLY A 85 -5.03 19.30 -5.74
CA GLY A 85 -6.26 20.07 -5.95
C GLY A 85 -7.48 19.23 -6.32
N HIS A 86 -7.36 17.91 -6.35
CA HIS A 86 -8.44 16.95 -6.61
C HIS A 86 -7.99 15.55 -6.20
N ASP A 87 -8.97 14.66 -5.96
CA ASP A 87 -8.69 13.24 -5.76
C ASP A 87 -8.55 12.55 -7.12
N CYS A 88 -7.33 12.12 -7.44
CA CYS A 88 -7.08 11.41 -8.68
C CYS A 88 -7.36 9.92 -8.51
N ARG A 89 -7.81 9.26 -9.60
CA ARG A 89 -8.15 7.83 -9.58
C ARG A 89 -7.00 6.92 -9.10
N LYS A 90 -5.75 7.34 -9.32
CA LYS A 90 -4.58 6.57 -8.91
C LYS A 90 -4.18 6.95 -7.49
N ILE A 91 -3.92 5.96 -6.65
CA ILE A 91 -3.30 6.20 -5.34
C ILE A 91 -1.92 6.80 -5.53
N ALA A 92 -1.70 8.01 -5.00
CA ALA A 92 -0.43 8.69 -4.96
C ALA A 92 0.39 8.15 -3.77
N ALA A 93 1.20 7.13 -4.03
CA ALA A 93 2.11 6.55 -3.06
C ALA A 93 3.59 6.70 -3.45
N ASP A 94 4.45 6.68 -2.44
CA ASP A 94 5.91 6.68 -2.59
C ASP A 94 6.43 5.25 -2.85
N VAL A 95 5.75 4.25 -2.27
CA VAL A 95 6.05 2.83 -2.43
C VAL A 95 4.77 2.08 -2.81
N TYR A 96 4.84 1.26 -3.85
CA TYR A 96 3.79 0.29 -4.22
C TYR A 96 4.33 -1.12 -3.94
N ILE A 97 3.59 -1.88 -3.14
CA ILE A 97 3.90 -3.27 -2.82
C ILE A 97 2.76 -4.11 -3.39
N ASP A 98 3.05 -4.88 -4.42
CA ASP A 98 2.04 -5.54 -5.24
C ASP A 98 2.66 -6.77 -5.90
N ASP A 99 1.97 -7.91 -5.86
CA ASP A 99 2.43 -9.17 -6.44
C ASP A 99 2.61 -9.10 -7.96
N LYS A 100 1.89 -8.17 -8.63
CA LYS A 100 2.02 -7.87 -10.06
C LYS A 100 3.08 -6.82 -10.35
N ALA A 101 3.78 -6.27 -9.35
CA ALA A 101 4.89 -5.36 -9.59
C ALA A 101 6.07 -6.11 -10.24
N VAL A 102 6.16 -5.99 -11.56
CA VAL A 102 7.17 -6.65 -12.38
C VAL A 102 8.55 -5.99 -12.31
N ASN A 103 9.59 -6.74 -12.70
CA ASN A 103 10.99 -6.33 -12.69
C ASN A 103 11.26 -5.03 -13.47
N LYS A 104 11.39 -3.89 -12.77
CA LYS A 104 11.60 -2.56 -13.36
C LYS A 104 12.73 -2.49 -14.43
N PRO A 105 13.95 -3.02 -14.17
CA PRO A 105 15.00 -3.11 -15.18
C PRO A 105 14.57 -3.75 -16.49
N LYS A 106 13.80 -4.84 -16.44
CA LYS A 106 13.32 -5.54 -17.64
C LYS A 106 12.49 -4.64 -18.57
N TYR A 107 11.76 -3.67 -18.01
CA TYR A 107 10.88 -2.77 -18.76
C TYR A 107 11.49 -1.38 -18.96
N HIS A 108 12.77 -1.19 -18.62
CA HIS A 108 13.46 0.10 -18.74
C HIS A 108 12.71 1.25 -18.05
N VAL A 109 12.06 0.97 -16.91
CA VAL A 109 11.36 2.00 -16.15
C VAL A 109 12.37 3.10 -15.79
N PRO A 110 12.11 4.38 -16.14
CA PRO A 110 13.10 5.45 -16.02
C PRO A 110 13.38 5.87 -14.56
N TYR A 111 12.75 5.21 -13.59
CA TYR A 111 12.93 5.47 -12.17
C TYR A 111 14.34 5.07 -11.74
N ARG A 112 15.04 5.99 -11.06
CA ARG A 112 16.34 5.70 -10.44
C ARG A 112 16.25 5.92 -8.93
N SER A 113 16.71 4.93 -8.17
CA SER A 113 16.61 4.90 -6.69
C SER A 113 17.59 5.85 -6.00
N ASP A 114 18.61 6.32 -6.70
CA ASP A 114 19.69 7.17 -6.21
C ASP A 114 19.31 8.66 -6.10
N LEU A 115 18.17 9.09 -6.65
CA LEU A 115 17.69 10.48 -6.51
C LEU A 115 17.33 10.87 -5.06
N PHE A 116 17.12 9.90 -4.17
CA PHE A 116 16.84 10.13 -2.74
C PHE A 116 18.02 9.75 -1.83
N ALA A 117 19.17 9.35 -2.38
CA ALA A 117 20.37 9.01 -1.62
C ALA A 117 21.23 10.25 -1.26
N LYS A 118 20.71 11.47 -1.44
CA LYS A 118 21.37 12.71 -1.01
C LYS A 118 20.80 13.19 0.33
N THR A 119 21.30 12.60 1.40
CA THR A 119 21.65 13.25 2.69
C THR A 119 22.58 12.32 3.44
#